data_AF-A0A3N4R203-F1
#
_entry.id   AF-A0A3N4R203-F1
#
_cell.length_a   1.000
_cell.length_b   1.000
_cell.length_c   1.000
_cell.angle_alpha   90.00
_cell.angle_beta   90.00
_cell.angle_gamma   90.00
#
_symmetry.space_group_name_H-M   'P 1'
#
loop_
_entity.id
_entity.type
_entity.pdbx_description
1 polymer ?
#
loop_
_entity_poly.entity_id
_entity_poly.type
_entity_poly.pdbx_seq_one_letter_code
_entity_poly.pdbx_strand_id
1 'polypeptide(L)'
;MPPLDHTTAHHRTTTHRYKTETAGHQLTVLYDKGLYRHLRYANPDLGLYRIDLITWPNGLAVRGDGPNFLFSQHPTADLLTLFRESAHGGIKPSYWEQKVRAGATRTYSSDNFRTWLTNWATYGEHLHPGLTAAVQEQILDNDDYDLDYEESARQAAENFDHHGHTLRYPPSWEHDFRDWSWEYLWACHAIVDITAAYDRHHAENTPRRPAARNTYLDTEFIASDPTLRGLISLALTDESGTDYYAVNAGMDFAAVAAHPWLNANVLPYLPLTPDGALDHTHPDVKPAEQIAADVAAYFTTPRPARLHAYWGEQDLVRLHQLWDNNWQAMPAAVPRRLTDLQTLADLAGSPELPQQNGSLHHALADARHNRAIHQHLRTLPLTHQD
;
A
#
# COMPACT_ATOMS: atom_id res chain seq x y z
N MET A 1 29.42 2.78 -34.82
CA MET A 1 29.57 1.47 -34.14
C MET A 1 28.58 1.42 -32.99
N PRO A 2 27.96 0.27 -32.66
CA PRO A 2 27.26 0.16 -31.39
C PRO A 2 28.32 0.20 -30.27
N PRO A 3 28.10 0.96 -29.18
CA PRO A 3 29.05 1.01 -28.08
C PRO A 3 29.11 -0.36 -27.40
N LEU A 4 30.31 -0.85 -27.13
CA LEU A 4 30.54 -2.00 -26.25
C LEU A 4 30.03 -1.66 -24.84
N ASP A 5 29.40 -2.64 -24.19
CA ASP A 5 28.58 -2.49 -22.97
C ASP A 5 29.42 -2.34 -21.68
N HIS A 6 30.30 -1.33 -21.63
CA HIS A 6 31.14 -1.00 -20.47
C HIS A 6 30.33 -0.45 -19.29
N THR A 7 29.16 0.14 -19.58
CA THR A 7 28.15 0.60 -18.62
C THR A 7 27.84 -0.45 -17.56
N THR A 8 27.88 -1.73 -17.93
CA THR A 8 27.46 -2.84 -17.06
C THR A 8 28.54 -3.23 -16.03
N ALA A 9 29.83 -2.96 -16.27
CA ALA A 9 30.91 -3.31 -15.32
C ALA A 9 31.04 -2.26 -14.20
N HIS A 10 31.14 -0.97 -14.55
CA HIS A 10 31.20 0.13 -13.59
C HIS A 10 29.97 0.17 -12.67
N HIS A 11 28.80 -0.10 -13.24
CA HIS A 11 27.54 -0.22 -12.50
C HIS A 11 27.57 -1.39 -11.49
N ARG A 12 28.05 -2.56 -11.90
CA ARG A 12 28.19 -3.74 -11.01
C ARG A 12 29.11 -3.45 -9.82
N THR A 13 30.25 -2.79 -10.05
CA THR A 13 31.18 -2.38 -8.99
C THR A 13 30.52 -1.41 -8.02
N THR A 14 29.78 -0.42 -8.53
CA THR A 14 29.08 0.55 -7.67
C THR A 14 27.95 -0.09 -6.86
N THR A 15 27.19 -1.02 -7.43
CA THR A 15 26.19 -1.79 -6.69
C THR A 15 26.81 -2.56 -5.53
N HIS A 16 27.96 -3.23 -5.76
CA HIS A 16 28.65 -3.97 -4.71
C HIS A 16 29.19 -3.04 -3.60
N ARG A 17 29.80 -1.91 -3.99
CA ARG A 17 30.26 -0.87 -3.07
C ARG A 17 29.12 -0.36 -2.20
N TYR A 18 28.01 0.06 -2.81
CA TYR A 18 26.84 0.55 -2.10
C TYR A 18 26.34 -0.46 -1.06
N LYS A 19 26.14 -1.73 -1.45
CA LYS A 19 25.68 -2.78 -0.53
C LYS A 19 26.61 -3.01 0.65
N THR A 20 27.92 -2.89 0.43
CA THR A 20 28.93 -3.05 1.48
C THR A 20 28.89 -1.89 2.46
N GLU A 21 28.84 -0.66 1.94
CA GLU A 21 28.87 0.58 2.73
C GLU A 21 27.56 0.80 3.52
N THR A 22 26.43 0.27 3.04
CA THR A 22 25.11 0.43 3.69
C THR A 22 24.60 -0.82 4.41
N ALA A 23 25.42 -1.88 4.52
CA ALA A 23 25.01 -3.16 5.10
C ALA A 23 24.43 -3.06 6.53
N GLY A 24 24.88 -2.07 7.32
CA GLY A 24 24.41 -1.82 8.69
C GLY A 24 23.40 -0.68 8.82
N HIS A 25 22.94 -0.09 7.71
CA HIS A 25 22.10 1.10 7.76
C HIS A 25 20.67 0.77 8.16
N GLN A 26 20.12 1.62 9.02
CA GLN A 26 18.75 1.55 9.51
C GLN A 26 18.01 2.85 9.17
N LEU A 27 16.71 2.71 8.87
CA LEU A 27 15.84 3.84 8.63
C LEU A 27 15.38 4.46 9.95
N THR A 28 15.49 5.78 10.05
CA THR A 28 14.85 6.62 11.07
C THR A 28 13.98 7.65 10.37
N VAL A 29 12.68 7.66 10.67
CA VAL A 29 11.76 8.70 10.18
C VAL A 29 11.83 9.91 11.12
N LEU A 30 12.49 10.98 10.68
CA LEU A 30 12.65 12.21 11.48
C LEU A 30 11.43 13.13 11.37
N TYR A 31 10.77 13.13 10.22
CA TYR A 31 9.54 13.86 9.97
C TYR A 31 8.72 13.20 8.87
N ASP A 32 7.41 13.13 9.06
CA ASP A 32 6.47 12.59 8.07
C ASP A 32 5.10 13.27 8.19
N LYS A 33 4.79 14.10 7.19
CA LYS A 33 3.47 14.71 6.98
C LYS A 33 3.14 14.70 5.48
N GLY A 34 2.76 13.53 4.98
CA GLY A 34 2.33 13.35 3.59
C GLY A 34 3.50 13.48 2.63
N LEU A 35 3.49 14.50 1.76
CA LEU A 35 4.57 14.71 0.79
C LEU A 35 5.84 15.28 1.41
N TYR A 36 5.75 15.85 2.62
CA TYR A 36 6.87 16.38 3.38
C TYR A 36 7.44 15.31 4.29
N ARG A 37 8.57 14.72 3.90
CA ARG A 37 9.24 13.65 4.64
C ARG A 37 10.72 13.96 4.83
N HIS A 38 11.26 13.56 5.97
CA HIS A 38 12.70 13.55 6.26
C HIS A 38 13.07 12.16 6.77
N LEU A 39 13.69 11.38 5.90
CA LEU A 39 14.05 9.99 6.12
C LEU A 39 15.56 9.89 6.27
N ARG A 40 16.04 9.47 7.44
CA ARG A 40 17.47 9.24 7.67
C ARG A 40 17.78 7.76 7.54
N TYR A 41 18.78 7.43 6.75
CA TYR A 41 19.29 6.08 6.56
C TYR A 41 20.78 6.07 6.93
N ALA A 42 21.09 5.42 8.04
CA ALA A 42 22.40 5.52 8.66
C ALA A 42 22.74 4.25 9.44
N ASN A 43 24.03 3.92 9.51
CA ASN A 43 24.50 2.95 10.49
C ASN A 43 24.50 3.64 11.88
N PRO A 44 23.79 3.10 12.90
CA PRO A 44 23.76 3.71 14.22
C PRO A 44 25.10 3.65 14.95
N ASP A 45 25.95 2.68 14.59
CA ASP A 45 27.25 2.44 15.23
C ASP A 45 28.41 3.08 14.47
N LEU A 46 28.20 3.46 13.20
CA LEU A 46 29.22 4.07 12.33
C LEU A 46 28.71 5.37 11.71
N GLY A 47 29.45 6.47 11.91
CA GLY A 47 29.11 7.79 11.36
C GLY A 47 29.57 8.03 9.92
N LEU A 48 29.59 6.99 9.05
CA LEU A 48 29.99 7.09 7.65
C LEU A 48 28.83 6.76 6.72
N TYR A 49 28.79 7.42 5.56
CA TYR A 49 27.80 7.20 4.50
C TYR A 49 26.34 7.34 4.96
N ARG A 50 26.06 8.16 5.97
CA ARG A 50 24.71 8.59 6.35
C ARG A 50 24.03 9.34 5.21
N ILE A 51 22.77 8.99 4.98
CA ILE A 51 21.92 9.58 3.94
C ILE A 51 20.66 10.13 4.60
N ASP A 52 20.31 11.36 4.26
CA ASP A 52 19.00 11.93 4.51
C ASP A 52 18.29 12.10 3.17
N LEU A 53 17.16 11.41 3.00
CA LEU A 53 16.24 11.57 1.88
C LEU A 53 15.11 12.51 2.31
N ILE A 54 15.07 13.70 1.73
CA ILE A 54 14.09 14.74 2.06
C ILE A 54 13.18 14.97 0.87
N THR A 55 11.86 14.95 1.08
CA THR A 55 10.89 15.12 -0.01
C THR A 55 9.90 16.24 0.27
N TRP A 56 9.39 16.84 -0.80
CA TRP A 56 8.30 17.83 -0.83
C TRP A 56 7.64 17.77 -2.22
N PRO A 57 6.54 18.50 -2.48
CA PRO A 57 5.90 18.48 -3.80
C PRO A 57 6.88 18.77 -4.94
N ASN A 58 6.96 17.87 -5.92
CA ASN A 58 7.82 17.97 -7.11
C ASN A 58 9.34 17.93 -6.84
N GLY A 59 9.78 17.60 -5.62
CA GLY A 59 11.19 17.65 -5.23
C GLY A 59 11.64 16.56 -4.26
N LEU A 60 12.90 16.17 -4.42
CA LEU A 60 13.58 15.22 -3.55
C LEU A 60 15.06 15.61 -3.45
N ALA A 61 15.59 15.66 -2.23
CA ALA A 61 17.01 15.84 -1.98
C ALA A 61 17.59 14.57 -1.36
N VAL A 62 18.71 14.11 -1.91
CA VAL A 62 19.65 13.19 -1.27
C VAL A 62 20.75 14.05 -0.68
N ARG A 63 20.94 14.00 0.63
CA ARG A 63 22.04 14.72 1.29
C ARG A 63 22.66 13.88 2.40
N GLY A 64 23.86 14.23 2.84
CA GLY A 64 24.53 13.43 3.86
C GLY A 64 26.00 13.77 4.02
N ASP A 65 26.73 12.83 4.60
CA ASP A 65 28.19 12.78 4.53
C ASP A 65 28.69 12.02 3.27
N GLY A 66 27.76 11.39 2.52
CA GLY A 66 27.97 10.81 1.21
C GLY A 66 27.54 11.72 0.05
N PRO A 67 27.17 11.14 -1.11
CA PRO A 67 26.73 11.89 -2.29
C PRO A 67 25.54 12.82 -2.04
N ASN A 68 25.56 14.00 -2.66
CA ASN A 68 24.51 15.01 -2.54
C ASN A 68 23.89 15.32 -3.91
N PHE A 69 22.57 15.15 -4.02
CA PHE A 69 21.83 15.38 -5.25
C PHE A 69 20.48 16.04 -4.97
N LEU A 70 20.08 16.95 -5.86
CA LEU A 70 18.73 17.50 -5.89
C LEU A 70 18.01 16.99 -7.13
N PHE A 71 16.84 16.39 -6.94
CA PHE A 71 15.95 15.92 -8.00
C PHE A 71 14.67 16.77 -8.02
N SER A 72 14.17 17.05 -9.22
CA SER A 72 12.87 17.69 -9.41
C SER A 72 12.17 17.24 -10.68
N GLN A 73 10.86 17.00 -10.57
CA GLN A 73 9.98 16.68 -11.68
C GLN A 73 8.59 17.28 -11.42
N HIS A 74 8.22 18.30 -12.19
CA HIS A 74 6.85 18.81 -12.24
C HIS A 74 6.07 18.09 -13.37
N PRO A 75 4.76 17.77 -13.20
CA PRO A 75 3.89 17.99 -12.04
C PRO A 75 3.85 16.78 -11.07
N THR A 76 4.89 15.95 -11.02
CA THR A 76 4.92 14.77 -10.15
C THR A 76 4.96 15.18 -8.67
N ALA A 77 3.82 15.10 -7.99
CA ALA A 77 3.71 15.51 -6.60
C ALA A 77 4.63 14.71 -5.66
N ASP A 78 4.75 13.39 -5.85
CA ASP A 78 5.59 12.50 -5.03
C ASP A 78 6.70 11.84 -5.85
N LEU A 79 7.94 12.26 -5.64
CA LEU A 79 9.09 11.66 -6.32
C LEU A 79 9.43 10.25 -5.81
N LEU A 80 9.10 9.86 -4.56
CA LEU A 80 9.30 8.48 -4.12
C LEU A 80 8.45 7.52 -4.97
N THR A 81 7.22 7.91 -5.30
CA THR A 81 6.36 7.15 -6.21
C THR A 81 6.98 7.02 -7.60
N LEU A 82 7.50 8.11 -8.17
CA LEU A 82 8.18 8.06 -9.47
C LEU A 82 9.38 7.10 -9.46
N PHE A 83 10.24 7.16 -8.44
CA PHE A 83 11.41 6.28 -8.35
C PHE A 83 11.00 4.82 -8.14
N ARG A 84 10.00 4.57 -7.27
CA ARG A 84 9.46 3.24 -7.00
C ARG A 84 8.87 2.59 -8.26
N GLU A 85 8.02 3.32 -8.99
CA GLU A 85 7.31 2.79 -10.15
C GLU A 85 8.25 2.58 -11.35
N SER A 86 9.23 3.46 -11.54
CA SER A 86 10.17 3.35 -12.67
C SER A 86 11.32 2.36 -12.44
N ALA A 87 11.59 1.94 -11.19
CA ALA A 87 12.70 1.05 -10.87
C ALA A 87 12.60 -0.32 -11.59
N HIS A 88 11.40 -0.92 -11.69
CA HIS A 88 11.20 -2.24 -12.32
C HIS A 88 12.28 -3.29 -11.94
N GLY A 89 12.61 -3.39 -10.64
CA GLY A 89 13.62 -4.35 -10.13
C GLY A 89 15.08 -3.85 -10.12
N GLY A 90 15.35 -2.59 -10.45
CA GLY A 90 16.69 -2.00 -10.36
C GLY A 90 16.70 -0.47 -10.50
N ILE A 91 17.88 0.14 -10.56
CA ILE A 91 17.97 1.60 -10.79
C ILE A 91 17.78 1.94 -12.28
N LYS A 92 17.33 3.17 -12.59
CA LYS A 92 17.22 3.69 -13.97
C LYS A 92 18.03 4.97 -14.19
N PRO A 93 19.38 4.89 -14.21
CA PRO A 93 20.25 6.07 -14.17
C PRO A 93 20.01 7.05 -15.32
N SER A 94 19.83 6.58 -16.55
CA SER A 94 19.54 7.44 -17.71
C SER A 94 18.23 8.24 -17.56
N TYR A 95 17.17 7.58 -17.09
CA TYR A 95 15.87 8.23 -16.91
C TYR A 95 15.88 9.20 -15.73
N TRP A 96 16.51 8.81 -14.62
CA TRP A 96 16.60 9.61 -13.39
C TRP A 96 17.57 10.79 -13.53
N GLU A 97 18.56 10.71 -14.42
CA GLU A 97 19.55 11.77 -14.65
C GLU A 97 18.86 13.04 -15.15
N GLN A 98 17.83 12.89 -15.98
CA GLN A 98 17.01 14.00 -16.49
C GLN A 98 16.29 14.79 -15.37
N LYS A 99 16.20 14.22 -14.17
CA LYS A 99 15.45 14.78 -13.03
C LYS A 99 16.41 15.51 -12.08
N VAL A 100 17.73 15.36 -12.27
CA VAL A 100 18.74 16.04 -11.46
C VAL A 100 18.74 17.54 -11.76
N ARG A 101 18.86 18.34 -10.70
CA ARG A 101 18.97 19.81 -10.71
C ARG A 101 20.24 20.31 -10.04
N ALA A 102 20.84 19.50 -9.17
CA ALA A 102 22.16 19.75 -8.59
C ALA A 102 22.85 18.41 -8.27
N GLY A 103 24.18 18.38 -8.42
CA GLY A 103 25.02 17.19 -8.28
C GLY A 103 25.57 16.71 -9.63
N ALA A 104 26.84 16.28 -9.65
CA ALA A 104 27.49 15.81 -10.87
C ALA A 104 27.09 14.35 -11.17
N THR A 105 26.35 14.13 -12.26
CA THR A 105 25.85 12.80 -12.65
C THR A 105 26.88 11.99 -13.42
N ARG A 106 27.88 12.66 -13.99
CA ARG A 106 28.91 12.06 -14.85
C ARG A 106 30.29 12.56 -14.49
N THR A 107 31.28 11.68 -14.61
CA THR A 107 32.70 11.98 -14.40
C THR A 107 33.54 11.31 -15.49
N TYR A 108 34.80 11.71 -15.61
CA TYR A 108 35.75 11.08 -16.53
C TYR A 108 35.86 9.56 -16.27
N SER A 109 35.88 8.76 -17.34
CA SER A 109 36.06 7.32 -17.30
C SER A 109 37.33 6.93 -18.06
N SER A 110 38.33 6.47 -17.32
CA SER A 110 39.58 5.94 -17.88
C SER A 110 39.33 4.71 -18.75
N ASP A 111 38.32 3.89 -18.42
CA ASP A 111 37.87 2.76 -19.24
C ASP A 111 37.37 3.19 -20.62
N ASN A 112 36.59 4.27 -20.69
CA ASN A 112 36.11 4.81 -21.97
C ASN A 112 37.28 5.36 -22.80
N PHE A 113 38.21 6.07 -22.14
CA PHE A 113 39.42 6.56 -22.80
C PHE A 113 40.29 5.41 -23.33
N ARG A 114 40.59 4.41 -22.51
CA ARG A 114 41.38 3.21 -22.89
C ARG A 114 40.73 2.46 -24.05
N THR A 115 39.40 2.29 -24.02
CA THR A 115 38.64 1.66 -25.09
C THR A 115 38.74 2.44 -26.40
N TRP A 116 38.53 3.76 -26.35
CA TRP A 116 38.68 4.63 -27.52
C TRP A 116 40.09 4.58 -28.09
N LEU A 117 41.11 4.68 -27.24
CA LEU A 117 42.52 4.66 -27.62
C LEU A 117 42.91 3.34 -28.30
N THR A 118 42.48 2.21 -27.71
CA THR A 118 42.73 0.87 -28.28
C THR A 118 42.06 0.72 -29.65
N ASN A 119 40.82 1.19 -29.79
CA ASN A 119 40.10 1.16 -31.06
C ASN A 119 40.76 2.05 -32.13
N TRP A 120 41.22 3.23 -31.74
CA TRP A 120 41.95 4.14 -32.63
C TRP A 120 43.24 3.49 -33.14
N ALA A 121 44.04 2.90 -32.25
CA ALA A 121 45.30 2.24 -32.60
C ALA A 121 45.06 1.03 -33.53
N THR A 122 44.10 0.17 -33.17
CA THR A 122 43.73 -1.02 -33.95
C THR A 122 43.26 -0.62 -35.35
N TYR A 123 42.48 0.45 -35.47
CA TYR A 123 42.02 0.93 -36.77
C TYR A 123 43.17 1.51 -37.60
N GLY A 124 44.10 2.25 -36.98
CA GLY A 124 45.24 2.85 -37.68
C GLY A 124 46.35 1.87 -38.07
N GLU A 125 46.40 0.67 -37.47
CA GLU A 125 47.48 -0.32 -37.66
C GLU A 125 47.80 -0.64 -39.12
N HIS A 126 46.76 -0.75 -39.98
CA HIS A 126 46.94 -1.09 -41.39
C HIS A 126 47.60 0.03 -42.22
N LEU A 127 47.46 1.30 -41.79
CA LEU A 127 48.06 2.47 -42.44
C LEU A 127 49.40 2.84 -41.79
N HIS A 128 49.53 2.56 -40.50
CA HIS A 128 50.69 2.87 -39.68
C HIS A 128 51.13 1.60 -38.92
N PRO A 129 51.91 0.70 -39.55
CA PRO A 129 52.35 -0.53 -38.91
C PRO A 129 53.08 -0.28 -37.58
N GLY A 130 52.76 -1.07 -36.57
CA GLY A 130 53.32 -0.94 -35.22
C GLY A 130 52.59 0.06 -34.32
N LEU A 131 51.52 0.71 -34.80
CA LEU A 131 50.79 1.72 -34.04
C LEU A 131 50.20 1.18 -32.73
N THR A 132 49.64 -0.03 -32.75
CA THR A 132 49.08 -0.69 -31.57
C THR A 132 50.16 -0.94 -30.52
N ALA A 133 51.33 -1.41 -30.95
CA ALA A 133 52.47 -1.62 -30.05
C ALA A 133 52.99 -0.28 -29.49
N ALA A 134 53.06 0.77 -30.32
CA ALA A 134 53.47 2.10 -29.88
C ALA A 134 52.49 2.70 -28.85
N VAL A 135 51.17 2.56 -29.06
CA VAL A 135 50.16 3.01 -28.09
C VAL A 135 50.26 2.24 -26.78
N GLN A 136 50.48 0.92 -26.86
CA GLN A 136 50.68 0.08 -25.68
C GLN A 136 51.90 0.57 -24.87
N GLU A 137 53.05 0.73 -25.52
CA GLU A 137 54.31 1.12 -24.86
C GLU A 137 54.30 2.57 -24.37
N GLN A 138 53.87 3.52 -25.19
CA GLN A 138 54.02 4.95 -24.91
C GLN A 138 52.91 5.53 -24.01
N ILE A 139 51.73 4.90 -23.96
CA ILE A 139 50.58 5.39 -23.20
C ILE A 139 50.09 4.38 -22.18
N LEU A 140 49.76 3.14 -22.58
CA LEU A 140 49.03 2.21 -21.71
C LEU A 140 49.91 1.59 -20.61
N ASP A 141 51.18 1.28 -20.94
CA ASP A 141 52.18 0.71 -20.05
C ASP A 141 53.19 1.76 -19.56
N ASN A 142 52.94 3.04 -19.83
CA ASN A 142 53.84 4.12 -19.45
C ASN A 142 53.47 4.68 -18.06
N ASP A 143 54.31 4.40 -17.07
CA ASP A 143 54.14 4.82 -15.68
C ASP A 143 54.21 6.36 -15.48
N ASP A 144 54.65 7.13 -16.48
CA ASP A 144 54.59 8.60 -16.44
C ASP A 144 53.15 9.13 -16.54
N TYR A 145 52.19 8.29 -17.00
CA TYR A 145 50.81 8.68 -17.19
C TYR A 145 49.84 7.88 -16.30
N ASP A 146 49.30 8.55 -15.29
CA ASP A 146 48.15 8.04 -14.54
C ASP A 146 46.86 8.31 -15.34
N LEU A 147 46.40 7.31 -16.09
CA LEU A 147 45.23 7.45 -16.95
C LEU A 147 43.89 7.51 -16.20
N ASP A 148 43.87 7.36 -14.87
CA ASP A 148 42.65 7.58 -14.08
C ASP A 148 42.32 9.07 -13.92
N TYR A 149 43.23 9.96 -14.29
CA TYR A 149 43.03 11.40 -14.33
C TYR A 149 42.96 11.93 -15.77
N GLU A 150 41.88 12.67 -16.07
CA GLU A 150 41.62 13.18 -17.43
C GLU A 150 42.78 14.01 -17.99
N GLU A 151 43.39 14.86 -17.16
CA GLU A 151 44.48 15.74 -17.61
C GLU A 151 45.74 14.95 -18.00
N SER A 152 46.05 13.89 -17.25
CA SER A 152 47.15 12.97 -17.55
C SER A 152 46.86 12.16 -18.81
N ALA A 153 45.63 11.68 -18.99
CA ALA A 153 45.21 11.01 -20.22
C ALA A 153 45.26 11.94 -21.45
N ARG A 154 44.89 13.21 -21.29
CA ARG A 154 45.04 14.23 -22.34
C ARG A 154 46.50 14.45 -22.69
N GLN A 155 47.36 14.62 -21.68
CA GLN A 155 48.79 14.80 -21.88
C GLN A 155 49.43 13.59 -22.58
N ALA A 156 49.04 12.37 -22.22
CA ALA A 156 49.50 11.15 -22.86
C ALA A 156 49.12 11.11 -24.35
N ALA A 157 47.89 11.50 -24.68
CA ALA A 157 47.43 11.56 -26.06
C ALA A 157 48.16 12.64 -26.87
N GLU A 158 48.38 13.83 -26.28
CA GLU A 158 49.04 14.95 -26.96
C GLU A 158 50.54 14.74 -27.17
N ASN A 159 51.21 13.97 -26.30
CA ASN A 159 52.63 13.66 -26.42
C ASN A 159 52.93 12.48 -27.36
N PHE A 160 51.91 11.75 -27.82
CA PHE A 160 52.08 10.57 -28.63
C PHE A 160 52.56 10.90 -30.05
N ASP A 161 53.64 10.26 -30.48
CA ASP A 161 54.12 10.27 -31.86
C ASP A 161 54.60 8.87 -32.27
N HIS A 162 54.07 8.38 -33.38
CA HIS A 162 54.57 7.18 -34.05
C HIS A 162 54.93 7.48 -35.49
N HIS A 163 56.21 7.75 -35.75
CA HIS A 163 56.73 8.07 -37.08
C HIS A 163 56.00 9.26 -37.75
N GLY A 164 55.69 10.30 -36.98
CA GLY A 164 54.94 11.47 -37.43
C GLY A 164 53.42 11.26 -37.50
N HIS A 165 52.92 10.09 -37.11
CA HIS A 165 51.50 9.87 -36.83
C HIS A 165 51.22 10.23 -35.37
N THR A 166 50.55 11.36 -35.16
CA THR A 166 50.24 11.90 -33.84
C THR A 166 48.80 11.61 -33.44
N LEU A 167 48.56 11.60 -32.13
CA LEU A 167 47.22 11.49 -31.56
C LEU A 167 46.76 12.87 -31.07
N ARG A 168 45.47 13.15 -31.23
CA ARG A 168 44.82 14.34 -30.66
C ARG A 168 43.76 13.89 -29.67
N TYR A 169 43.78 14.46 -28.48
CA TYR A 169 42.66 14.32 -27.54
C TYR A 169 41.42 15.02 -28.12
N PRO A 170 40.33 14.30 -28.41
CA PRO A 170 39.17 14.88 -29.06
C PRO A 170 38.41 15.80 -28.09
N PRO A 171 37.77 16.86 -28.60
CA PRO A 171 36.86 17.67 -27.81
C PRO A 171 35.59 16.86 -27.49
N SER A 172 34.89 17.25 -26.42
CA SER A 172 33.77 16.48 -25.86
C SER A 172 32.57 16.28 -26.82
N TRP A 173 32.45 17.10 -27.86
CA TRP A 173 31.40 16.94 -28.89
C TRP A 173 31.77 15.91 -29.97
N GLU A 174 33.06 15.56 -30.12
CA GLU A 174 33.51 14.48 -31.00
C GLU A 174 33.51 13.14 -30.26
N HIS A 175 33.96 13.15 -29.01
CA HIS A 175 33.95 11.96 -28.15
C HIS A 175 33.77 12.38 -26.68
N ASP A 176 32.77 11.81 -26.00
CA ASP A 176 32.54 12.05 -24.57
C ASP A 176 33.09 10.87 -23.77
N PHE A 177 34.19 11.11 -23.02
CA PHE A 177 34.80 10.08 -22.18
C PHE A 177 34.10 9.92 -20.83
N ARG A 178 33.02 10.64 -20.56
CA ARG A 178 32.36 10.59 -19.25
C ARG A 178 31.33 9.46 -19.15
N ASP A 179 31.38 8.74 -18.05
CA ASP A 179 30.34 7.78 -17.65
C ASP A 179 29.61 8.28 -16.40
N TRP A 180 28.54 7.60 -15.98
CA TRP A 180 27.87 7.90 -14.73
C TRP A 180 28.86 7.83 -13.56
N SER A 181 28.84 8.86 -12.72
CA SER A 181 29.68 8.89 -11.53
C SER A 181 29.23 7.81 -10.54
N TRP A 182 30.18 7.23 -9.80
CA TRP A 182 29.85 6.26 -8.76
C TRP A 182 28.94 6.91 -7.70
N GLU A 183 29.13 8.20 -7.40
CA GLU A 183 28.30 8.98 -6.49
C GLU A 183 26.84 9.01 -6.94
N TYR A 184 26.60 9.21 -8.23
CA TYR A 184 25.27 9.26 -8.80
C TYR A 184 24.58 7.89 -8.78
N LEU A 185 25.29 6.84 -9.20
CA LEU A 185 24.77 5.48 -9.15
C LEU A 185 24.50 5.03 -7.70
N TRP A 186 25.37 5.42 -6.77
CA TRP A 186 25.19 5.16 -5.34
C TRP A 186 23.96 5.88 -4.78
N ALA A 187 23.74 7.15 -5.14
CA ALA A 187 22.53 7.89 -4.75
C ALA A 187 21.26 7.26 -5.34
N CYS A 188 21.31 6.75 -6.57
CA CYS A 188 20.21 6.01 -7.19
C CYS A 188 19.84 4.76 -6.38
N HIS A 189 20.83 3.99 -5.94
CA HIS A 189 20.60 2.81 -5.09
C HIS A 189 20.01 3.21 -3.73
N ALA A 190 20.54 4.27 -3.11
CA ALA A 190 20.03 4.80 -1.85
C ALA A 190 18.55 5.18 -1.94
N ILE A 191 18.13 5.86 -3.02
CA ILE A 191 16.72 6.22 -3.20
C ILE A 191 15.82 4.98 -3.19
N VAL A 192 16.21 3.91 -3.89
CA VAL A 192 15.43 2.66 -3.95
C VAL A 192 15.31 2.02 -2.57
N ASP A 193 16.42 1.85 -1.88
CA ASP A 193 16.44 1.15 -0.59
C ASP A 193 15.75 1.94 0.52
N ILE A 194 15.97 3.26 0.58
CA ILE A 194 15.30 4.12 1.56
C ILE A 194 13.80 4.14 1.31
N THR A 195 13.37 4.19 0.05
CA THR A 195 11.94 4.10 -0.31
C THR A 195 11.36 2.77 0.16
N ALA A 196 12.04 1.64 -0.10
CA ALA A 196 11.59 0.33 0.33
C ALA A 196 11.57 0.17 1.86
N ALA A 197 12.58 0.71 2.56
CA ALA A 197 12.63 0.72 4.01
C ALA A 197 11.50 1.56 4.60
N TYR A 198 11.18 2.70 3.98
CA TYR A 198 10.08 3.57 4.39
C TYR A 198 8.73 2.90 4.19
N ASP A 199 8.52 2.21 3.07
CA ASP A 199 7.29 1.48 2.82
C ASP A 199 7.05 0.38 3.88
N ARG A 200 8.10 -0.35 4.28
CA ARG A 200 8.03 -1.33 5.38
C ARG A 200 7.71 -0.66 6.72
N HIS A 201 8.45 0.39 7.09
CA HIS A 201 8.22 1.14 8.32
C HIS A 201 6.80 1.71 8.38
N HIS A 202 6.31 2.29 7.28
CA HIS A 202 4.97 2.86 7.21
C HIS A 202 3.89 1.78 7.32
N ALA A 203 4.08 0.61 6.69
CA ALA A 203 3.16 -0.52 6.82
C ALA A 203 3.07 -1.05 8.26
N GLU A 204 4.20 -1.08 8.99
CA GLU A 204 4.28 -1.54 10.38
C GLU A 204 3.72 -0.51 11.38
N ASN A 205 3.92 0.79 11.14
CA ASN A 205 3.56 1.87 12.06
C ASN A 205 2.24 2.58 11.72
N THR A 206 1.58 2.23 10.61
CA THR A 206 0.21 2.68 10.34
C THR A 206 -0.73 2.03 11.37
N PRO A 207 -1.44 2.80 12.22
CA PRO A 207 -2.33 2.22 13.21
C PRO A 207 -3.40 1.35 12.53
N ARG A 208 -3.31 0.04 12.70
CA ARG A 208 -4.45 -0.84 12.41
C ARG A 208 -5.56 -0.41 13.37
N ARG A 209 -6.65 0.16 12.85
CA ARG A 209 -7.89 0.33 13.63
C ARG A 209 -8.16 -0.99 14.35
N PRO A 210 -8.54 -0.99 15.66
CA PRO A 210 -8.93 -2.21 16.33
C PRO A 210 -9.93 -2.96 15.46
N ALA A 211 -9.68 -4.26 15.25
CA ALA A 211 -10.48 -5.06 14.34
C ALA A 211 -11.96 -4.91 14.73
N ALA A 212 -12.76 -4.40 13.79
CA ALA A 212 -14.17 -4.16 14.04
C ALA A 212 -14.85 -5.49 14.37
N ARG A 213 -15.69 -5.49 15.40
CA ARG A 213 -16.49 -6.65 15.81
C ARG A 213 -17.60 -6.84 14.77
N ASN A 214 -17.68 -8.01 14.13
CA ASN A 214 -18.82 -8.30 13.26
C ASN A 214 -20.05 -8.66 14.11
N THR A 215 -21.15 -7.99 13.82
CA THR A 215 -22.45 -8.13 14.47
C THR A 215 -23.52 -8.34 13.41
N TYR A 216 -24.47 -9.20 13.69
CA TYR A 216 -25.47 -9.68 12.74
C TYR A 216 -26.85 -9.36 13.29
N LEU A 217 -27.66 -8.69 12.49
CA LEU A 217 -29.01 -8.26 12.81
C LEU A 217 -30.01 -9.10 12.04
N ASP A 218 -31.16 -9.31 12.67
CA ASP A 218 -32.39 -9.67 12.00
C ASP A 218 -33.57 -9.13 12.82
N THR A 219 -34.68 -8.81 12.15
CA THR A 219 -35.91 -8.33 12.77
C THR A 219 -37.12 -8.96 12.12
N GLU A 220 -38.15 -9.20 12.94
CA GLU A 220 -39.49 -9.49 12.45
C GLU A 220 -40.35 -8.23 12.57
N PHE A 221 -41.15 -7.94 11.53
CA PHE A 221 -41.89 -6.68 11.47
C PHE A 221 -43.13 -6.75 10.56
N ILE A 222 -44.04 -5.82 10.77
CA ILE A 222 -45.13 -5.49 9.86
C ILE A 222 -44.57 -4.56 8.78
N ALA A 223 -44.38 -5.05 7.57
CA ALA A 223 -43.70 -4.29 6.49
C ALA A 223 -44.37 -2.94 6.18
N SER A 224 -45.71 -2.87 6.25
CA SER A 224 -46.48 -1.64 5.99
C SER A 224 -46.46 -0.63 7.13
N ASP A 225 -45.98 -1.01 8.33
CA ASP A 225 -45.87 -0.13 9.48
C ASP A 225 -44.39 0.08 9.85
N PRO A 226 -43.78 1.21 9.47
CA PRO A 226 -42.40 1.50 9.79
C PRO A 226 -42.20 2.05 11.21
N THR A 227 -43.27 2.25 11.99
CA THR A 227 -43.19 2.78 13.35
C THR A 227 -42.74 1.70 14.34
N LEU A 228 -42.49 2.09 15.60
CA LEU A 228 -42.20 1.14 16.68
C LEU A 228 -43.31 0.08 16.84
N ARG A 229 -44.57 0.40 16.52
CA ARG A 229 -45.66 -0.59 16.60
C ARG A 229 -45.53 -1.70 15.57
N GLY A 230 -44.86 -1.43 14.46
CA GLY A 230 -44.59 -2.40 13.40
C GLY A 230 -43.39 -3.31 13.69
N LEU A 231 -42.52 -2.98 14.64
CA LEU A 231 -41.42 -3.86 15.06
C LEU A 231 -41.97 -4.97 15.97
N ILE A 232 -41.85 -6.24 15.55
CA ILE A 232 -42.31 -7.42 16.30
C ILE A 232 -41.20 -7.94 17.21
N SER A 233 -40.05 -8.29 16.64
CA SER A 233 -38.90 -8.77 17.40
C SER A 233 -37.57 -8.34 16.76
N LEU A 234 -36.52 -8.24 17.57
CA LEU A 234 -35.19 -7.85 17.13
C LEU A 234 -34.15 -8.77 17.76
N ALA A 235 -33.17 -9.19 16.95
CA ALA A 235 -32.06 -9.98 17.43
C ALA A 235 -30.70 -9.43 16.97
N LEU A 236 -29.69 -9.64 17.82
CA LEU A 236 -28.30 -9.42 17.49
C LEU A 236 -27.50 -10.64 17.90
N THR A 237 -26.52 -11.03 17.08
CA THR A 237 -25.44 -11.93 17.49
C THR A 237 -24.11 -11.36 17.00
N ASP A 238 -22.99 -11.79 17.58
CA ASP A 238 -21.67 -11.40 17.10
C ASP A 238 -20.83 -12.60 16.66
N GLU A 239 -19.66 -12.29 16.12
CA GLU A 239 -18.64 -13.27 15.73
C GLU A 239 -18.19 -14.20 16.87
N SER A 240 -18.43 -13.85 18.14
CA SER A 240 -18.13 -14.66 19.33
C SER A 240 -19.35 -15.44 19.84
N GLY A 241 -20.56 -15.20 19.32
CA GLY A 241 -21.81 -15.81 19.78
C GLY A 241 -22.44 -15.15 21.00
N THR A 242 -22.12 -13.88 21.24
CA THR A 242 -22.86 -13.08 22.21
C THR A 242 -24.20 -12.68 21.59
N ASP A 243 -25.28 -13.22 22.14
CA ASP A 243 -26.62 -13.03 21.60
C ASP A 243 -27.42 -12.01 22.40
N TYR A 244 -28.30 -11.31 21.70
CA TYR A 244 -29.37 -10.49 22.25
C TYR A 244 -30.65 -10.77 21.47
N TYR A 245 -31.78 -10.92 22.17
CA TYR A 245 -33.09 -11.12 21.58
C TYR A 245 -34.14 -10.38 22.42
N ALA A 246 -35.12 -9.79 21.74
CA ALA A 246 -36.28 -9.21 22.38
C ALA A 246 -37.49 -9.20 21.44
N VAL A 247 -38.66 -9.38 22.03
CA VAL A 247 -39.98 -9.14 21.43
C VAL A 247 -40.52 -7.83 21.97
N ASN A 248 -41.01 -6.97 21.08
CA ASN A 248 -41.49 -5.65 21.44
C ASN A 248 -42.89 -5.74 22.08
N ALA A 249 -42.96 -5.48 23.38
CA ALA A 249 -44.22 -5.45 24.14
C ALA A 249 -45.23 -4.44 23.59
N GLY A 250 -44.77 -3.41 22.88
CA GLY A 250 -45.60 -2.34 22.31
C GLY A 250 -46.03 -2.58 20.85
N MET A 251 -45.73 -3.73 20.26
CA MET A 251 -46.09 -4.05 18.87
C MET A 251 -47.61 -4.13 18.68
N ASP A 252 -48.08 -3.94 17.44
CA ASP A 252 -49.49 -4.11 17.10
C ASP A 252 -49.87 -5.60 16.98
N PHE A 253 -50.02 -6.26 18.13
CA PHE A 253 -50.30 -7.70 18.20
C PHE A 253 -51.54 -8.11 17.40
N ALA A 254 -52.59 -7.28 17.40
CA ALA A 254 -53.81 -7.54 16.65
C ALA A 254 -53.55 -7.54 15.13
N ALA A 255 -52.73 -6.60 14.63
CA ALA A 255 -52.32 -6.58 13.24
C ALA A 255 -51.44 -7.80 12.87
N VAL A 256 -50.53 -8.22 13.76
CA VAL A 256 -49.72 -9.44 13.56
C VAL A 256 -50.62 -10.68 13.43
N ALA A 257 -51.56 -10.87 14.37
CA ALA A 257 -52.48 -12.01 14.38
C ALA A 257 -53.46 -12.00 13.19
N ALA A 258 -53.88 -10.81 12.73
CA ALA A 258 -54.75 -10.68 11.57
C ALA A 258 -54.04 -10.90 10.24
N HIS A 259 -52.71 -10.74 10.18
CA HIS A 259 -51.94 -10.89 8.95
C HIS A 259 -51.68 -12.38 8.65
N PRO A 260 -52.20 -12.94 7.52
CA PRO A 260 -52.14 -14.39 7.29
C PRO A 260 -50.74 -14.99 7.33
N TRP A 261 -49.76 -14.31 6.71
CA TRP A 261 -48.38 -14.78 6.67
C TRP A 261 -47.67 -14.69 8.04
N LEU A 262 -47.73 -13.56 8.73
CA LEU A 262 -47.13 -13.39 10.06
C LEU A 262 -47.76 -14.33 11.09
N ASN A 263 -49.08 -14.51 11.06
CA ASN A 263 -49.78 -15.44 11.94
C ASN A 263 -49.34 -16.90 11.73
N ALA A 264 -49.02 -17.29 10.49
CA ALA A 264 -48.56 -18.64 10.18
C ALA A 264 -47.06 -18.86 10.44
N ASN A 265 -46.22 -17.83 10.27
CA ASN A 265 -44.77 -17.99 10.22
C ASN A 265 -43.99 -17.33 11.35
N VAL A 266 -44.49 -16.25 11.96
CA VAL A 266 -43.77 -15.48 12.99
C VAL A 266 -44.41 -15.67 14.36
N LEU A 267 -45.74 -15.47 14.44
CA LEU A 267 -46.51 -15.52 15.68
C LEU A 267 -46.30 -16.82 16.47
N PRO A 268 -46.20 -18.02 15.86
CA PRO A 268 -46.00 -19.26 16.61
C PRO A 268 -44.69 -19.35 17.40
N TYR A 269 -43.72 -18.48 17.10
CA TYR A 269 -42.44 -18.44 17.81
C TYR A 269 -42.37 -17.37 18.90
N LEU A 270 -43.42 -16.56 19.05
CA LEU A 270 -43.47 -15.53 20.09
C LEU A 270 -43.83 -16.15 21.45
N PRO A 271 -43.43 -15.52 22.57
CA PRO A 271 -43.92 -15.91 23.89
C PRO A 271 -45.41 -15.61 24.03
N LEU A 272 -46.24 -16.65 24.05
CA LEU A 272 -47.70 -16.53 24.16
C LEU A 272 -48.23 -17.17 25.45
N THR A 273 -49.28 -16.57 26.00
CA THR A 273 -50.07 -17.16 27.07
C THR A 273 -50.91 -18.34 26.54
N PRO A 274 -51.46 -19.22 27.41
CA PRO A 274 -52.29 -20.35 26.98
C PRO A 274 -53.53 -19.97 26.14
N ASP A 275 -54.05 -18.76 26.31
CA ASP A 275 -55.16 -18.18 25.54
C ASP A 275 -54.71 -17.49 24.23
N GLY A 276 -53.41 -17.52 23.92
CA GLY A 276 -52.85 -17.04 22.66
C GLY A 276 -52.57 -15.54 22.59
N ALA A 277 -52.57 -14.84 23.73
CA ALA A 277 -52.13 -13.45 23.81
C ALA A 277 -50.62 -13.36 24.03
N LEU A 278 -50.02 -12.20 23.78
CA LEU A 278 -48.59 -11.97 24.08
C LEU A 278 -48.34 -12.08 25.59
N ASP A 279 -47.38 -12.92 25.99
CA ASP A 279 -46.99 -13.05 27.40
C ASP A 279 -46.06 -11.91 27.82
N HIS A 280 -46.66 -10.82 28.33
CA HIS A 280 -45.93 -9.66 28.85
C HIS A 280 -45.09 -9.95 30.12
N THR A 281 -45.17 -11.15 30.69
CA THR A 281 -44.33 -11.57 31.83
C THR A 281 -43.07 -12.31 31.39
N HIS A 282 -42.98 -12.72 30.12
CA HIS A 282 -41.82 -13.40 29.58
C HIS A 282 -40.59 -12.47 29.52
N PRO A 283 -39.39 -12.91 29.91
CA PRO A 283 -38.20 -12.05 29.97
C PRO A 283 -37.77 -11.45 28.62
N ASP A 284 -38.13 -12.10 27.51
CA ASP A 284 -37.86 -11.59 26.17
C ASP A 284 -38.88 -10.55 25.69
N VAL A 285 -40.05 -10.44 26.33
CA VAL A 285 -41.07 -9.43 25.97
C VAL A 285 -40.77 -8.14 26.74
N LYS A 286 -40.30 -7.12 26.03
CA LYS A 286 -39.74 -5.89 26.62
C LYS A 286 -40.39 -4.63 26.06
N PRO A 287 -40.57 -3.57 26.87
CA PRO A 287 -40.95 -2.27 26.34
C PRO A 287 -39.85 -1.69 25.44
N ALA A 288 -40.22 -0.88 24.45
CA ALA A 288 -39.29 -0.36 23.45
C ALA A 288 -38.13 0.44 24.07
N GLU A 289 -38.34 1.16 25.17
CA GLU A 289 -37.26 1.89 25.84
C GLU A 289 -36.19 0.94 26.41
N GLN A 290 -36.61 -0.21 26.95
CA GLN A 290 -35.68 -1.24 27.45
C GLN A 290 -34.92 -1.87 26.29
N ILE A 291 -35.59 -2.15 25.16
CA ILE A 291 -34.93 -2.69 23.96
C ILE A 291 -33.86 -1.70 23.45
N ALA A 292 -34.18 -0.42 23.37
CA ALA A 292 -33.24 0.63 22.98
C ALA A 292 -32.02 0.70 23.93
N ALA A 293 -32.24 0.63 25.24
CA ALA A 293 -31.18 0.63 26.24
C ALA A 293 -30.27 -0.61 26.15
N ASP A 294 -30.86 -1.80 26.01
CA ASP A 294 -30.12 -3.06 25.87
C ASP A 294 -29.28 -3.09 24.59
N VAL A 295 -29.85 -2.64 23.46
CA VAL A 295 -29.14 -2.53 22.17
C VAL A 295 -27.99 -1.52 22.27
N ALA A 296 -28.20 -0.37 22.91
CA ALA A 296 -27.14 0.61 23.15
C ALA A 296 -25.99 0.01 23.96
N ALA A 297 -26.31 -0.75 25.02
CA ALA A 297 -25.32 -1.44 25.83
C ALA A 297 -24.57 -2.52 25.02
N TYR A 298 -25.27 -3.30 24.19
CA TYR A 298 -24.69 -4.32 23.33
C TYR A 298 -23.62 -3.77 22.37
N PHE A 299 -23.83 -2.56 21.83
CA PHE A 299 -22.87 -1.91 20.92
C PHE A 299 -21.77 -1.13 21.65
N THR A 300 -21.92 -0.83 22.94
CA THR A 300 -20.95 -0.06 23.72
C THR A 300 -19.77 -0.95 24.15
N THR A 301 -18.85 -1.19 23.21
CA THR A 301 -17.63 -2.00 23.45
C THR A 301 -16.36 -1.27 22.97
N PRO A 302 -15.15 -1.66 23.41
CA PRO A 302 -13.90 -1.08 22.91
C PRO A 302 -13.66 -1.28 21.41
N ARG A 303 -14.36 -2.24 20.78
CA ARG A 303 -14.23 -2.53 19.35
C ARG A 303 -15.43 -1.92 18.61
N PRO A 304 -15.21 -1.11 17.56
CA PRO A 304 -16.32 -0.60 16.76
C PRO A 304 -17.07 -1.76 16.09
N ALA A 305 -18.39 -1.68 16.00
CA ALA A 305 -19.22 -2.72 15.38
C ALA A 305 -19.33 -2.54 13.86
N ARG A 306 -19.33 -3.66 13.14
CA ARG A 306 -19.76 -3.77 11.74
C ARG A 306 -21.06 -4.57 11.73
N LEU A 307 -22.15 -3.92 11.31
CA LEU A 307 -23.46 -4.54 11.22
C LEU A 307 -23.63 -5.25 9.88
N HIS A 308 -24.17 -6.46 9.92
CA HIS A 308 -24.47 -7.29 8.77
C HIS A 308 -25.90 -7.81 8.87
N ALA A 309 -26.59 -7.92 7.74
CA ALA A 309 -27.90 -8.56 7.64
C ALA A 309 -28.11 -9.03 6.20
N TYR A 310 -28.94 -10.04 5.99
CA TYR A 310 -29.27 -10.57 4.67
C TYR A 310 -30.58 -9.93 4.19
N TRP A 311 -30.53 -9.13 3.12
CA TRP A 311 -31.64 -8.25 2.68
C TRP A 311 -32.08 -7.25 3.75
N GLY A 312 -31.09 -6.65 4.41
CA GLY A 312 -31.26 -6.03 5.73
C GLY A 312 -31.80 -4.60 5.78
N GLU A 313 -32.21 -3.99 4.67
CA GLU A 313 -32.53 -2.55 4.64
C GLU A 313 -33.70 -2.20 5.56
N GLN A 314 -34.75 -3.03 5.59
CA GLN A 314 -35.87 -2.84 6.50
C GLN A 314 -35.46 -3.05 7.96
N ASP A 315 -34.61 -4.05 8.23
CA ASP A 315 -34.09 -4.33 9.57
C ASP A 315 -33.32 -3.13 10.14
N LEU A 316 -32.50 -2.48 9.31
CA LEU A 316 -31.77 -1.28 9.72
C LEU A 316 -32.72 -0.16 10.14
N VAL A 317 -33.78 0.05 9.36
CA VAL A 317 -34.81 1.04 9.68
C VAL A 317 -35.51 0.67 10.99
N ARG A 318 -35.83 -0.61 11.22
CA ARG A 318 -36.46 -1.05 12.48
C ARG A 318 -35.54 -0.93 13.69
N LEU A 319 -34.24 -1.19 13.53
CA LEU A 319 -33.23 -0.92 14.55
C LEU A 319 -33.16 0.57 14.88
N HIS A 320 -33.11 1.45 13.88
CA HIS A 320 -33.02 2.91 14.08
C HIS A 320 -34.32 3.52 14.61
N GLN A 321 -35.46 2.89 14.35
CA GLN A 321 -36.76 3.30 14.87
C GLN A 321 -36.86 3.22 16.40
N LEU A 322 -35.98 2.46 17.08
CA LEU A 322 -35.79 2.51 18.55
C LEU A 322 -35.45 3.91 19.07
N TRP A 323 -34.95 4.80 18.21
CA TRP A 323 -34.70 6.22 18.49
C TRP A 323 -35.42 7.13 17.49
N ASP A 324 -36.59 6.73 17.01
CA ASP A 324 -37.41 7.47 16.04
C ASP A 324 -36.66 7.84 14.74
N ASN A 325 -35.70 7.01 14.32
CA ASN A 325 -34.78 7.30 13.22
C ASN A 325 -33.98 8.61 13.40
N ASN A 326 -33.95 9.18 14.61
CA ASN A 326 -33.21 10.39 14.94
C ASN A 326 -31.76 10.03 15.31
N TRP A 327 -30.85 10.19 14.35
CA TRP A 327 -29.43 9.92 14.54
C TRP A 327 -28.71 10.83 15.55
N GLN A 328 -29.34 11.92 16.00
CA GLN A 328 -28.84 12.75 17.10
C GLN A 328 -29.17 12.14 18.47
N ALA A 329 -30.28 11.41 18.57
CA ALA A 329 -30.70 10.71 19.78
C ALA A 329 -30.09 9.29 19.87
N MET A 330 -29.74 8.68 18.74
CA MET A 330 -29.13 7.36 18.67
C MET A 330 -27.67 7.37 19.16
N PRO A 331 -27.26 6.45 20.06
CA PRO A 331 -25.87 6.36 20.54
C PRO A 331 -24.87 6.15 19.40
N ALA A 332 -23.74 6.85 19.46
CA ALA A 332 -22.73 6.83 18.39
C ALA A 332 -22.11 5.44 18.12
N ALA A 333 -22.21 4.53 19.10
CA ALA A 333 -21.74 3.15 18.97
C ALA A 333 -22.65 2.27 18.09
N VAL A 334 -23.93 2.63 17.94
CA VAL A 334 -24.89 1.90 17.09
C VAL A 334 -24.57 2.18 15.62
N PRO A 335 -24.39 1.14 14.78
CA PRO A 335 -24.08 1.34 13.36
C PRO A 335 -25.21 2.04 12.59
N ARG A 336 -24.85 3.08 11.83
CA ARG A 336 -25.75 3.80 10.91
C ARG A 336 -25.90 3.14 9.54
N ARG A 337 -25.08 2.14 9.26
CA ARG A 337 -25.05 1.40 8.00
C ARG A 337 -24.85 -0.07 8.30
N LEU A 338 -25.35 -0.91 7.40
CA LEU A 338 -25.05 -2.33 7.37
C LEU A 338 -24.26 -2.70 6.13
N THR A 339 -23.67 -3.88 6.17
CA THR A 339 -23.21 -4.62 5.01
C THR A 339 -24.28 -5.66 4.68
N ASP A 340 -24.88 -5.53 3.49
CA ASP A 340 -25.89 -6.47 3.02
C ASP A 340 -25.21 -7.75 2.53
N LEU A 341 -25.63 -8.88 3.10
CA LEU A 341 -24.99 -10.17 2.84
C LEU A 341 -25.35 -10.73 1.47
N GLN A 342 -26.51 -10.39 0.90
CA GLN A 342 -26.83 -10.74 -0.48
C GLN A 342 -25.89 -10.03 -1.45
N THR A 343 -25.68 -8.73 -1.26
CA THR A 343 -24.74 -7.93 -2.06
C THR A 343 -23.33 -8.51 -1.98
N LEU A 344 -22.89 -8.96 -0.79
CA LEU A 344 -21.61 -9.66 -0.66
C LEU A 344 -21.59 -10.99 -1.43
N ALA A 345 -22.68 -11.76 -1.42
CA ALA A 345 -22.78 -13.00 -2.18
C ALA A 345 -22.71 -12.74 -3.69
N ASP A 346 -23.41 -11.72 -4.19
CA ASP A 346 -23.39 -11.34 -5.62
C ASP A 346 -21.99 -10.92 -6.06
N LEU A 347 -21.29 -10.11 -5.25
CA LEU A 347 -19.89 -9.74 -5.51
C LEU A 347 -18.94 -10.94 -5.48
N ALA A 348 -19.27 -11.99 -4.72
CA ALA A 348 -18.52 -13.26 -4.69
C ALA A 348 -18.91 -14.22 -5.83
N GLY A 349 -19.77 -13.81 -6.77
CA GLY A 349 -20.22 -14.63 -7.89
C GLY A 349 -21.43 -15.52 -7.57
N SER A 350 -22.26 -15.11 -6.61
CA SER A 350 -23.50 -15.80 -6.18
C SER A 350 -23.29 -17.29 -5.84
N PRO A 351 -22.40 -17.61 -4.87
CA PRO A 351 -22.14 -18.98 -4.43
C PRO A 351 -23.37 -19.60 -3.76
N GLU A 352 -23.39 -20.93 -3.66
CA GLU A 352 -24.36 -21.63 -2.81
C GLU A 352 -24.14 -21.25 -1.34
N LEU A 353 -25.15 -20.63 -0.73
CA LEU A 353 -25.09 -20.21 0.67
C LEU A 353 -25.42 -21.38 1.61
N PRO A 354 -24.89 -21.37 2.86
CA PRO A 354 -25.25 -22.37 3.86
C PRO A 354 -26.78 -22.48 4.01
N GLN A 355 -27.30 -23.69 4.19
CA GLN A 355 -28.71 -23.87 4.52
C GLN A 355 -28.95 -23.57 6.01
N GLN A 356 -30.08 -22.92 6.30
CA GLN A 356 -30.49 -22.68 7.68
C GLN A 356 -31.09 -23.95 8.29
N ASN A 357 -30.42 -24.48 9.31
CA ASN A 357 -30.93 -25.58 10.11
C ASN A 357 -31.65 -25.01 11.34
N GLY A 358 -32.98 -24.90 11.31
CA GLY A 358 -33.77 -24.42 12.44
C GLY A 358 -35.06 -23.70 12.05
N SER A 359 -35.64 -22.97 13.01
CA SER A 359 -36.83 -22.14 12.80
C SER A 359 -36.49 -20.94 11.93
N LEU A 360 -37.02 -20.92 10.70
CA LEU A 360 -37.10 -19.70 9.89
C LEU A 360 -38.10 -18.74 10.53
N HIS A 361 -37.89 -17.43 10.36
CA HIS A 361 -38.79 -16.37 10.83
C HIS A 361 -38.81 -16.22 12.35
N HIS A 362 -37.66 -16.47 12.96
CA HIS A 362 -37.38 -16.22 14.36
C HIS A 362 -36.07 -15.45 14.42
N ALA A 363 -36.16 -14.15 14.71
CA ALA A 363 -35.06 -13.21 14.50
C ALA A 363 -33.69 -13.67 15.04
N LEU A 364 -33.61 -14.33 16.20
CA LEU A 364 -32.31 -14.81 16.70
C LEU A 364 -31.73 -15.98 15.89
N ALA A 365 -32.59 -16.86 15.38
CA ALA A 365 -32.15 -17.95 14.52
C ALA A 365 -31.63 -17.39 13.18
N ASP A 366 -32.34 -16.41 12.63
CA ASP A 366 -32.00 -15.74 11.38
C ASP A 366 -30.72 -14.88 11.53
N ALA A 367 -30.55 -14.14 12.63
CA ALA A 367 -29.30 -13.41 12.92
C ALA A 367 -28.09 -14.35 13.05
N ARG A 368 -28.25 -15.52 13.68
CA ARG A 368 -27.22 -16.57 13.73
C ARG A 368 -26.95 -17.18 12.35
N HIS A 369 -27.97 -17.27 11.50
CA HIS A 369 -27.81 -17.71 10.12
C HIS A 369 -27.04 -16.68 9.27
N ASN A 370 -27.34 -15.38 9.42
CA ASN A 370 -26.59 -14.27 8.83
C ASN A 370 -25.09 -14.35 9.19
N ARG A 371 -24.76 -14.76 10.43
CA ARG A 371 -23.38 -15.05 10.82
C ARG A 371 -22.75 -16.19 10.02
N ALA A 372 -23.47 -17.31 9.87
CA ALA A 372 -22.99 -18.46 9.11
C ALA A 372 -22.75 -18.12 7.63
N ILE A 373 -23.68 -17.37 7.01
CA ILE A 373 -23.53 -16.85 5.65
C ILE A 373 -22.26 -16.02 5.52
N HIS A 374 -22.08 -15.01 6.39
CA HIS A 374 -20.90 -14.15 6.31
C HIS A 374 -19.60 -14.91 6.57
N GLN A 375 -19.59 -15.88 7.49
CA GLN A 375 -18.43 -16.76 7.71
C GLN A 375 -18.09 -17.56 6.46
N HIS A 376 -19.09 -18.15 5.79
CA HIS A 376 -18.90 -18.87 4.53
C HIS A 376 -18.33 -17.95 3.43
N LEU A 377 -18.96 -16.79 3.19
CA LEU A 377 -18.51 -15.83 2.17
C LEU A 377 -17.06 -15.38 2.38
N ARG A 378 -16.61 -15.26 3.63
CA ARG A 378 -15.22 -14.89 3.97
C ARG A 378 -14.19 -16.00 3.69
N THR A 379 -14.62 -17.24 3.47
CA THR A 379 -13.73 -18.35 3.07
C THR A 379 -13.51 -18.44 1.57
N LEU A 380 -14.33 -17.73 0.78
CA LEU A 380 -14.23 -17.76 -0.67
C LEU A 380 -13.06 -16.88 -1.15
N PRO A 381 -12.34 -17.31 -2.20
CA PRO A 381 -11.33 -16.47 -2.82
C PRO A 381 -11.97 -15.20 -3.39
N LEU A 382 -11.31 -14.06 -3.24
CA LEU A 382 -11.73 -12.83 -3.90
C LEU A 382 -11.65 -13.06 -5.40
N THR A 383 -12.79 -13.24 -6.06
CA THR A 383 -12.87 -13.27 -7.51
C THR A 383 -12.66 -11.84 -8.01
N HIS A 384 -11.50 -11.59 -8.61
CA HIS A 384 -11.31 -10.41 -9.44
C HIS A 384 -12.27 -10.56 -10.62
N GLN A 385 -13.34 -9.76 -10.65
CA GLN A 385 -14.06 -9.53 -11.89
C GLN A 385 -13.23 -8.54 -12.71
N ASP A 386 -12.81 -8.98 -13.89
CA ASP A 386 -12.13 -8.18 -14.92
C ASP A 386 -12.99 -7.02 -15.43
#